data_AF-A0A6I3GU41-F1
#
_entry.id   AF-A0A6I3GU41-F1
#
_cell.length_a   1.000
_cell.length_b   1.000
_cell.length_c   1.000
_cell.angle_alpha   90.00
_cell.angle_beta   90.00
_cell.angle_gamma   90.00
#
_symmetry.space_group_name_H-M   'P 1'
#
loop_
_entity.id
_entity.type
_entity.pdbx_description
1 polymer ?
#
loop_
_entity_poly.entity_id
_entity_poly.type
_entity_poly.pdbx_seq_one_letter_code
_entity_poly.pdbx_strand_id
1 'polypeptide(L)'
;MNTSKGSNLNRVFLARLAGTAVFDPNGDQLGKVRDAVATLRSNNQTPRILGFIVEVPPRKRIFIPITRVTSIDNGHVIITGLLNMRRFEPRTNEISVLSEMLDRSVTLIETNEKVTIEDIGMELSKTGDWFIEKVHVMRRGVGLRRRG
;
A
#
# COMPACT_ATOMS: atom_id res chain seq x y z
N MET A 1 -7.27 -10.44 32.71
CA MET A 1 -6.16 -9.89 31.90
C MET A 1 -6.78 -9.40 30.60
N ASN A 2 -6.88 -8.08 30.42
CA ASN A 2 -7.57 -7.46 29.29
C ASN A 2 -6.77 -7.69 28.00
N THR A 3 -7.20 -8.64 27.18
CA THR A 3 -6.75 -8.73 25.79
C THR A 3 -7.55 -7.72 24.98
N SER A 4 -6.94 -6.58 24.67
CA SER A 4 -7.46 -5.68 23.64
C SER A 4 -7.67 -6.50 22.37
N LYS A 5 -8.93 -6.63 21.93
CA LYS A 5 -9.26 -7.06 20.57
C LYS A 5 -8.57 -6.06 19.64
N GLY A 6 -7.36 -6.39 19.17
CA GLY A 6 -6.78 -5.70 18.04
C GLY A 6 -7.79 -5.79 16.92
N SER A 7 -8.31 -4.67 16.45
CA SER A 7 -9.12 -4.65 15.25
C SER A 7 -8.25 -5.26 14.16
N ASN A 8 -8.56 -6.49 13.72
CA ASN A 8 -7.98 -7.01 12.49
C ASN A 8 -8.45 -6.06 11.40
N LEU A 9 -7.57 -5.12 11.03
CA LEU A 9 -7.74 -4.28 9.87
C LEU A 9 -7.66 -5.23 8.67
N ASN A 10 -8.81 -5.78 8.29
CA ASN A 10 -8.92 -6.56 7.05
C ASN A 10 -8.73 -5.66 5.82
N ARG A 11 -8.65 -4.34 5.98
CA ARG A 11 -8.44 -3.36 4.92
C ARG A 11 -7.47 -2.28 5.36
N VAL A 12 -6.53 -1.94 4.49
CA VAL A 12 -5.57 -0.84 4.67
C VAL A 12 -5.54 -0.01 3.40
N PHE A 13 -5.51 1.31 3.56
CA PHE A 13 -5.35 2.24 2.45
C PHE A 13 -3.87 2.65 2.34
N LEU A 14 -3.30 2.48 1.15
CA LEU A 14 -1.86 2.61 0.94
C LEU A 14 -1.37 4.05 1.05
N ALA A 15 -2.16 5.05 0.63
CA ALA A 15 -1.76 6.45 0.80
C ALA A 15 -1.62 6.82 2.28
N ARG A 16 -2.45 6.24 3.16
CA ARG A 16 -2.34 6.41 4.62
C ARG A 16 -1.19 5.60 5.23
N LEU A 17 -0.86 4.46 4.62
CA LEU A 17 0.27 3.65 5.06
C LEU A 17 1.61 4.29 4.67
N ALA A 18 1.68 5.04 3.57
CA ALA A 18 2.87 5.79 3.21
C ALA A 18 3.23 6.81 4.29
N GLY A 19 4.50 6.84 4.69
CA GLY A 19 5.02 7.68 5.76
C GLY A 19 4.89 7.07 7.17
N THR A 20 4.16 5.97 7.33
CA THR A 20 4.04 5.26 8.62
C THR A 20 5.37 4.68 9.07
N ALA A 21 5.60 4.67 10.38
CA ALA A 21 6.81 4.12 10.96
C ALA A 21 6.80 2.58 10.95
N VAL A 22 7.96 2.00 10.66
CA VAL A 22 8.20 0.57 10.69
C VAL A 22 9.04 0.24 11.91
N PHE A 23 8.61 -0.73 12.72
CA PHE A 23 9.25 -1.13 13.96
C PHE A 23 9.62 -2.61 13.95
N ASP A 24 10.69 -2.93 14.67
CA ASP A 24 10.98 -4.31 15.06
C ASP A 24 10.11 -4.75 16.27
N PRO A 25 10.18 -6.01 16.71
CA PRO A 25 9.39 -6.48 17.85
C PRO A 25 9.83 -5.90 19.21
N ASN A 26 11.03 -5.31 19.31
CA ASN A 26 11.53 -4.68 20.53
C ASN A 26 11.05 -3.21 20.65
N GLY A 27 10.47 -2.66 19.58
CA GLY A 27 9.98 -1.28 19.51
C GLY A 27 10.97 -0.30 18.89
N ASP A 28 12.08 -0.78 18.31
CA ASP A 28 13.05 0.07 17.63
C ASP A 28 12.51 0.49 16.26
N GLN A 29 12.53 1.79 15.97
CA GLN A 29 12.11 2.31 14.68
C GLN A 29 13.19 2.03 13.62
N LEU A 30 12.83 1.24 12.61
CA LEU A 30 13.72 0.85 11.52
C LEU A 30 13.66 1.82 10.34
N GLY A 31 12.50 2.43 10.11
CA GLY A 31 12.30 3.29 8.95
C GLY A 31 10.86 3.75 8.79
N LYS A 32 10.49 4.09 7.55
CA LYS A 32 9.13 4.47 7.18
C LYS A 32 8.70 3.80 5.88
N VAL A 33 7.44 3.37 5.82
CA VAL A 33 6.85 2.85 4.57
C VAL A 33 6.85 3.97 3.53
N ARG A 34 7.29 3.65 2.32
CA ARG A 34 7.23 4.56 1.17
C ARG A 34 6.14 4.16 0.19
N ASP A 35 6.03 2.86 -0.09
CA ASP A 35 5.14 2.32 -1.10
C ASP A 35 4.93 0.82 -0.86
N ALA A 36 3.94 0.23 -1.53
CA ALA A 36 3.77 -1.21 -1.63
C ALA A 36 4.24 -1.72 -2.99
N VAL A 37 4.70 -2.96 -3.02
CA VAL A 37 4.99 -3.69 -4.26
C VAL A 37 3.91 -4.74 -4.47
N ALA A 38 3.34 -4.77 -5.67
CA ALA A 38 2.35 -5.76 -6.05
C ALA A 38 2.74 -6.49 -7.33
N THR A 39 2.13 -7.64 -7.59
CA THR A 39 2.28 -8.36 -8.86
C THR A 39 1.72 -7.55 -10.03
N LEU A 40 2.46 -7.48 -11.14
CA LEU A 40 1.96 -6.94 -12.41
C LEU A 40 1.02 -7.96 -13.08
N ARG A 41 -0.08 -7.49 -13.67
CA ARG A 41 -1.14 -8.32 -14.25
C ARG A 41 -0.67 -9.11 -15.48
N SER A 42 -1.12 -10.36 -15.60
CA SER A 42 -1.05 -11.12 -16.86
C SER A 42 -2.37 -11.80 -17.27
N ASN A 43 -3.33 -12.00 -16.34
CA ASN A 43 -4.50 -12.86 -16.57
C ASN A 43 -5.78 -12.45 -15.79
N ASN A 44 -6.03 -11.14 -15.64
CA ASN A 44 -7.18 -10.57 -14.92
C ASN A 44 -7.31 -10.96 -13.43
N GLN A 45 -6.27 -11.57 -12.83
CA GLN A 45 -6.20 -11.83 -11.40
C GLN A 45 -6.01 -10.53 -10.60
N THR A 46 -6.57 -10.50 -9.38
CA THR A 46 -6.36 -9.40 -8.45
C THR A 46 -4.87 -9.29 -8.08
N PRO A 47 -4.23 -8.10 -8.18
CA PRO A 47 -2.83 -7.95 -7.82
C PRO A 47 -2.57 -8.31 -6.36
N ARG A 48 -1.64 -9.23 -6.12
CA ARG A 48 -1.19 -9.62 -4.77
C ARG A 48 -0.12 -8.67 -4.30
N ILE A 49 -0.21 -8.22 -3.05
CA ILE A 49 0.86 -7.45 -2.39
C ILE A 49 2.00 -8.40 -2.05
N LEU A 50 3.20 -8.07 -2.53
CA LEU A 50 4.42 -8.83 -2.29
C LEU A 50 5.17 -8.33 -1.05
N GLY A 51 5.03 -7.04 -0.74
CA GLY A 51 5.71 -6.41 0.39
C GLY A 51 5.70 -4.89 0.30
N PHE A 52 6.52 -4.26 1.13
CA PHE A 52 6.65 -2.81 1.20
C PHE A 52 8.04 -2.33 0.81
N ILE A 53 8.09 -1.20 0.14
CA ILE A 53 9.30 -0.39 0.01
C ILE A 53 9.39 0.45 1.27
N VAL A 54 10.46 0.28 2.03
CA VAL A 54 10.71 1.00 3.28
C VAL A 54 11.95 1.85 3.11
N GLU A 55 11.84 3.12 3.49
CA GLU A 55 12.99 4.00 3.59
C GLU A 55 13.59 3.90 4.99
N VAL A 56 14.88 3.58 5.04
CA VAL A 56 15.69 3.45 6.24
C VAL A 56 16.79 4.52 6.24
N PRO A 57 17.32 4.92 7.41
CA PRO A 57 18.39 5.90 7.49
C PRO A 57 19.65 5.53 6.68
N PRO A 58 20.38 6.52 6.13
CA PRO A 58 19.99 7.92 6.07
C PRO A 58 18.85 8.17 5.07
N ARG A 59 18.79 7.49 3.91
CA ARG A 59 17.70 7.58 2.89
C ARG A 59 17.68 6.38 1.94
N LYS A 60 17.98 5.17 2.43
CA LYS A 60 18.04 3.97 1.59
C LYS A 60 16.66 3.34 1.48
N ARG A 61 16.23 3.01 0.27
CA ARG A 61 14.97 2.25 0.05
C ARG A 61 15.31 0.78 -0.03
N ILE A 62 14.65 -0.03 0.79
CA ILE A 62 14.80 -1.49 0.82
C ILE A 62 13.43 -2.14 0.65
N PHE A 63 13.42 -3.40 0.22
CA PHE A 63 12.19 -4.19 0.13
C PHE A 63 12.03 -5.06 1.37
N ILE A 64 10.85 -4.98 1.99
CA ILE A 64 10.44 -5.86 3.08
C ILE A 64 9.33 -6.78 2.57
N PRO A 65 9.55 -8.10 2.50
CA PRO A 65 8.51 -9.05 2.10
C PRO A 65 7.29 -8.96 3.01
N ILE A 66 6.09 -9.11 2.45
CA ILE A 66 4.83 -9.06 3.22
C ILE A 66 4.79 -10.14 4.32
N THR A 67 5.49 -11.25 4.13
CA THR A 67 5.61 -12.35 5.10
C THR A 67 6.40 -11.98 6.35
N ARG A 68 7.14 -10.87 6.35
CA ARG A 68 7.83 -10.34 7.53
C ARG A 68 6.94 -9.43 8.37
N VAL A 69 5.82 -8.95 7.82
CA VAL A 69 4.89 -8.05 8.49
C VAL A 69 3.99 -8.86 9.41
N THR A 70 4.04 -8.57 10.70
CA THR A 70 3.23 -9.26 11.71
C THR A 70 2.01 -8.46 12.13
N SER A 71 2.05 -7.13 11.98
CA SER A 71 0.91 -6.28 12.26
C SER A 71 0.96 -5.00 11.43
N ILE A 72 -0.22 -4.54 11.03
CA ILE A 72 -0.45 -3.19 10.53
C ILE A 72 -1.58 -2.63 11.39
N ASP A 73 -1.25 -1.75 12.32
CA ASP A 73 -2.22 -1.20 13.27
C ASP A 73 -1.97 0.28 13.52
N ASN A 74 -3.03 1.07 13.56
CA ASN A 74 -3.00 2.50 13.91
C ASN A 74 -1.92 3.34 13.20
N GLY A 75 -1.56 2.99 11.96
CA GLY A 75 -0.50 3.69 11.23
C GLY A 75 0.93 3.31 11.66
N HIS A 76 1.11 2.12 12.23
CA HIS A 76 2.39 1.49 12.48
C HIS A 76 2.47 0.14 11.75
N VAL A 77 3.67 -0.21 11.31
CA VAL A 77 3.96 -1.52 10.73
C VAL A 77 4.98 -2.22 11.62
N ILE A 78 4.60 -3.37 12.16
CA ILE A 78 5.49 -4.22 12.94
C ILE A 78 5.98 -5.35 12.05
N ILE A 79 7.30 -5.57 12.07
CA ILE A 79 7.95 -6.63 11.31
C ILE A 79 8.80 -7.52 12.19
N THR A 80 9.21 -8.66 11.65
CA THR A 80 10.09 -9.62 12.34
C THR A 80 11.42 -9.84 11.63
N GLY A 81 12.44 -10.17 12.42
CA GLY A 81 13.68 -10.79 11.96
C GLY A 81 14.70 -9.84 11.35
N LEU A 82 15.76 -10.44 10.82
CA LEU A 82 16.85 -9.72 10.16
C LEU A 82 16.40 -9.23 8.78
N LEU A 83 16.67 -7.96 8.48
CA LEU A 83 16.34 -7.34 7.20
C LEU A 83 17.51 -7.38 6.23
N ASN A 84 17.20 -7.64 4.97
CA ASN A 84 18.14 -7.43 3.89
C ASN A 84 18.23 -5.93 3.59
N MET A 85 19.39 -5.33 3.85
CA MET A 85 19.63 -3.91 3.60
C MET A 85 19.93 -3.61 2.13
N ARG A 86 19.78 -4.54 1.18
CA ARG A 86 19.99 -4.29 -0.25
C ARG A 86 19.01 -3.22 -0.76
N ARG A 87 19.52 -2.32 -1.61
CA ARG A 87 18.69 -1.31 -2.27
C ARG A 87 17.59 -2.00 -3.08
N PHE A 88 16.36 -1.51 -2.92
CA PHE A 88 15.25 -1.95 -3.74
C PHE A 88 15.47 -1.54 -5.19
N GLU A 89 15.28 -2.48 -6.09
CA GLU A 89 15.29 -2.29 -7.54
C GLU A 89 13.99 -2.92 -8.09
N PRO A 90 13.19 -2.18 -8.88
CA PRO A 90 11.97 -2.72 -9.47
C PRO A 90 12.22 -3.95 -10.33
N ARG A 91 11.27 -4.88 -10.34
CA ARG A 91 11.28 -6.05 -11.24
C ARG A 91 10.23 -5.90 -12.32
N THR A 92 10.47 -6.49 -13.48
CA THR A 92 9.58 -6.39 -14.66
C THR A 92 8.14 -6.84 -14.41
N ASN A 93 7.94 -7.82 -13.52
CA ASN A 93 6.62 -8.40 -13.23
C ASN A 93 6.01 -7.84 -11.92
N GLU A 94 6.50 -6.70 -11.46
CA GLU A 94 6.07 -6.04 -10.23
C GLU A 94 5.71 -4.58 -10.52
N ILE A 95 4.83 -4.01 -9.70
CA ILE A 95 4.49 -2.58 -9.73
C ILE A 95 4.74 -1.96 -8.37
N SER A 96 5.25 -0.73 -8.35
CA SER A 96 5.26 0.14 -7.15
C SER A 96 3.95 0.91 -7.11
N VAL A 97 3.05 0.51 -6.21
CA VAL A 97 1.62 0.80 -6.32
C VAL A 97 1.31 2.30 -6.30
N LEU A 98 1.75 3.02 -5.28
CA LEU A 98 1.50 4.46 -5.16
C LEU A 98 2.26 5.24 -6.22
N SER A 99 3.55 4.92 -6.41
CA SER A 99 4.41 5.62 -7.37
C SER A 99 3.88 5.53 -8.79
N GLU A 100 3.22 4.43 -9.14
CA GLU A 100 2.68 4.21 -10.48
C GLU A 100 1.20 4.57 -10.61
N MET A 101 0.38 4.47 -9.56
CA MET A 101 -1.08 4.62 -9.67
C MET A 101 -1.63 5.94 -9.14
N LEU A 102 -1.03 6.52 -8.10
CA LEU A 102 -1.54 7.75 -7.50
C LEU A 102 -1.55 8.89 -8.54
N ASP A 103 -2.56 9.76 -8.49
CA ASP A 103 -2.78 10.89 -9.39
C ASP A 103 -2.94 10.54 -10.88
N ARG A 104 -2.93 9.25 -11.24
CA ARG A 104 -3.21 8.84 -12.62
C ARG A 104 -4.67 9.09 -12.97
N SER A 105 -4.86 9.71 -14.14
CA SER A 105 -6.17 9.78 -14.77
C SER A 105 -6.47 8.47 -15.51
N VAL A 106 -7.60 7.84 -15.19
CA VAL A 106 -8.09 6.61 -15.82
C VAL A 106 -9.52 6.80 -16.30
N THR A 107 -9.97 5.93 -17.20
CA THR A 107 -11.36 5.89 -17.66
C THR A 107 -12.07 4.71 -17.01
N LEU A 108 -13.20 4.97 -16.34
CA LEU A 108 -14.05 3.92 -15.81
C LEU A 108 -14.71 3.16 -16.97
N ILE A 109 -14.59 1.84 -16.98
CA ILE A 109 -15.13 1.00 -18.08
C ILE A 109 -16.66 1.08 -18.12
N GLU A 110 -17.30 1.10 -16.96
CA GLU A 110 -18.77 1.05 -16.83
C GLU A 110 -19.47 2.35 -17.26
N THR A 111 -18.85 3.52 -17.01
CA THR A 111 -19.46 4.83 -17.31
C THR A 111 -18.75 5.61 -18.41
N ASN A 112 -17.58 5.14 -18.86
CA ASN A 112 -16.66 5.87 -19.75
C ASN A 112 -16.22 7.24 -19.18
N GLU A 113 -16.34 7.44 -17.86
CA GLU A 113 -15.98 8.67 -17.17
C GLU A 113 -14.47 8.72 -16.88
N LYS A 114 -13.85 9.88 -17.11
CA LYS A 114 -12.45 10.13 -16.73
C LYS A 114 -12.36 10.54 -15.26
N VAL A 115 -11.63 9.77 -14.47
CA VAL A 115 -11.45 9.96 -13.03
C VAL A 115 -9.96 9.95 -12.66
N THR A 116 -9.59 10.51 -11.51
CA THR A 116 -8.23 10.47 -10.97
C THR A 116 -8.15 9.50 -9.80
N ILE A 117 -7.13 8.65 -9.75
CA ILE A 117 -6.89 7.75 -8.61
C ILE A 117 -6.33 8.54 -7.43
N GLU A 118 -6.99 8.47 -6.28
CA GLU A 118 -6.56 9.15 -5.04
C GLU A 118 -6.00 8.18 -3.99
N ASP A 119 -6.45 6.92 -3.96
CA ASP A 119 -5.96 5.95 -3.01
C ASP A 119 -6.20 4.52 -3.50
N ILE A 120 -5.45 3.59 -2.95
CA ILE A 120 -5.55 2.16 -3.25
C ILE A 120 -5.71 1.42 -1.92
N GLY A 121 -6.80 0.67 -1.81
CA GLY A 121 -7.08 -0.17 -0.65
C GLY A 121 -6.67 -1.62 -0.90
N MET A 122 -5.86 -2.15 0.01
CA MET A 122 -5.53 -3.57 0.07
C MET A 122 -6.35 -4.27 1.15
N GLU A 123 -6.70 -5.53 0.93
CA GLU A 123 -7.45 -6.35 1.88
C GLU A 123 -6.75 -7.67 2.18
N LEU A 124 -6.85 -8.10 3.44
CA LEU A 124 -6.35 -9.39 3.91
C LEU A 124 -7.38 -10.47 3.60
N SER A 125 -7.01 -11.41 2.74
CA SER A 125 -7.81 -12.59 2.44
C SER A 125 -7.81 -13.60 3.59
N LYS A 126 -8.75 -14.55 3.54
CA LYS A 126 -8.84 -15.66 4.51
C LYS A 126 -7.61 -16.58 4.50
N THR A 127 -6.84 -16.59 3.42
CA THR A 127 -5.61 -17.39 3.29
C THR A 127 -4.38 -16.67 3.87
N GLY A 128 -4.54 -15.43 4.37
CA GLY A 128 -3.45 -14.63 4.92
C GLY A 128 -2.70 -13.78 3.89
N ASP A 129 -3.17 -13.76 2.65
CA ASP A 129 -2.58 -12.95 1.58
C ASP A 129 -3.26 -11.59 1.44
N TRP A 130 -2.47 -10.58 1.13
CA TRP A 130 -2.95 -9.23 0.87
C TRP A 130 -3.15 -9.00 -0.63
N PHE A 131 -4.32 -8.47 -1.01
CA PHE A 131 -4.66 -8.17 -2.40
C PHE A 131 -5.14 -6.73 -2.55
N ILE A 132 -4.88 -6.12 -3.71
CA ILE A 132 -5.45 -4.81 -4.06
C ILE A 132 -6.91 -4.99 -4.48
N GLU A 133 -7.84 -4.64 -3.61
CA GLU A 133 -9.29 -4.88 -3.81
C GLU A 133 -10.09 -3.59 -4.01
N LYS A 134 -9.52 -2.43 -3.67
CA LYS A 134 -10.21 -1.14 -3.75
C LYS A 134 -9.35 -0.08 -4.42
N VAL A 135 -10.01 0.78 -5.19
CA VAL A 135 -9.41 2.01 -5.74
C VAL A 135 -10.36 3.15 -5.38
N HIS A 136 -9.84 4.15 -4.69
CA HIS A 136 -10.56 5.40 -4.44
C HIS A 136 -10.26 6.37 -5.58
N VAL A 137 -11.30 6.99 -6.12
CA VAL A 137 -11.18 7.88 -7.28
C VAL A 137 -11.91 9.20 -7.04
N MET A 138 -11.29 10.29 -7.48
CA MET A 138 -11.92 11.59 -7.59
C MET A 138 -12.54 11.74 -8.98
N ARG A 139 -13.84 11.99 -9.01
CA ARG A 139 -14.52 12.47 -10.22
C ARG A 139 -14.24 13.95 -10.36
N ARG A 140 -13.84 14.40 -11.57
CA ARG A 140 -13.79 15.84 -11.83
C ARG A 140 -15.21 16.37 -11.73
N GLY A 141 -15.50 17.13 -10.67
CA GLY A 141 -16.78 17.77 -10.51
C GLY A 141 -17.11 18.58 -11.77
N VAL A 142 -18.34 18.43 -12.26
CA VAL A 142 -18.91 19.39 -13.20
C VAL A 142 -19.01 20.69 -12.41
N GLY A 143 -17.94 21.50 -12.45
CA GLY A 143 -17.84 22.70 -11.63
C GLY A 143 -19.10 23.55 -11.80
N LEU A 144 -19.65 24.04 -10.69
CA LEU A 144 -20.67 25.08 -10.73
C LEU A 144 -20.11 26.23 -11.57
N ARG A 145 -20.57 26.35 -12.82
CA ARG A 145 -20.39 27.55 -13.62
C ARG A 145 -21.09 28.66 -12.84
N ARG A 146 -20.34 29.50 -12.12
CA ARG A 146 -20.83 30.82 -11.71
C ARG A 146 -21.21 31.55 -13.00
N ARG A 147 -22.50 31.57 -13.32
CA ARG A 147 -23.11 32.67 -14.07
C ARG A 147 -23.43 33.74 -13.04
N GLY A 148 -22.79 34.89 -13.20
CA GLY A 148 -22.88 36.07 -12.35
C GLY A 148 -21.79 37.01 -12.76
#